data_AF-A0AAV8QVH2-F1
#
_entry.id   AF-A0AAV8QVH2-F1
#
_cell.length_a   1.000
_cell.length_b   1.000
_cell.length_c   1.000
_cell.angle_alpha   90.00
_cell.angle_beta   90.00
_cell.angle_gamma   90.00
#
_symmetry.space_group_name_H-M   'P 1'
#
loop_
_entity.id
_entity.type
_entity.pdbx_description
1 polymer ?
#
loop_
_entity_poly.entity_id
_entity_poly.type
_entity_poly.pdbx_seq_one_letter_code
_entity_poly.pdbx_strand_id
1 'polypeptide(L)'
;MPNRGRPIVRTKCLKIAPTGRSWAAATTEGVLIYSIDESFVFYSTDLDVDVTPEAVDEALEKYQPQRALLLSLHLNEDSLIKKCIFSVKPLDIPAVSSSMPIKYLQRLIEAFAD
;
A
#
# COMPACT_ATOMS: atom_id res chain seq x y z
N MET A 1 -31.73 23.76 -24.74
CA MET A 1 -30.88 24.30 -25.82
C MET A 1 -30.32 23.13 -26.64
N PRO A 2 -30.32 23.17 -27.98
CA PRO A 2 -29.68 22.12 -28.78
C PRO A 2 -28.15 22.19 -28.64
N ASN A 3 -27.49 21.04 -28.52
CA ASN A 3 -26.04 20.91 -28.25
C ASN A 3 -25.12 21.39 -29.41
N ARG A 4 -25.57 22.31 -30.28
CA ARG A 4 -24.79 22.95 -31.36
C ARG A 4 -23.81 22.02 -32.12
N GLY A 5 -24.23 20.77 -32.40
CA GLY A 5 -23.40 19.78 -33.11
C GLY A 5 -22.23 19.18 -32.30
N ARG A 6 -22.09 19.50 -31.02
CA ARG A 6 -21.07 18.91 -30.15
C ARG A 6 -21.42 17.45 -29.82
N PRO A 7 -20.42 16.56 -29.68
CA PRO A 7 -20.65 15.20 -29.20
C PRO A 7 -21.40 15.21 -27.86
N ILE A 8 -22.39 14.32 -27.72
CA ILE A 8 -23.12 14.12 -26.46
C ILE A 8 -22.35 13.11 -25.63
N VAL A 9 -21.92 13.48 -24.42
CA VAL A 9 -21.23 12.57 -23.51
C VAL A 9 -22.12 11.37 -23.18
N ARG A 10 -21.60 10.16 -23.43
CA ARG A 10 -22.26 8.90 -23.10
C ARG A 10 -21.25 7.79 -22.90
N THR A 11 -21.63 6.79 -22.10
CA THR A 11 -20.87 5.55 -21.89
C THR A 11 -21.67 4.37 -22.44
N LYS A 12 -21.13 3.65 -23.43
CA LYS A 12 -21.83 2.52 -24.08
C LYS A 12 -21.59 1.18 -23.38
N CYS A 13 -20.44 1.03 -22.74
CA CYS A 13 -20.01 -0.22 -22.14
C CYS A 13 -19.13 0.08 -20.94
N LEU A 14 -19.27 -0.73 -19.91
CA LEU A 14 -18.43 -0.74 -18.73
C LEU A 14 -18.01 -2.19 -18.46
N LYS A 15 -16.72 -2.40 -18.19
CA LYS A 15 -16.17 -3.69 -17.79
C LYS A 15 -15.24 -3.53 -16.61
N ILE A 16 -15.44 -4.37 -15.61
CA ILE A 16 -14.56 -4.48 -14.45
C ILE A 16 -13.50 -5.53 -14.81
N ALA A 17 -12.24 -5.23 -14.55
CA ALA A 17 -11.17 -6.21 -14.72
C ALA A 17 -11.42 -7.40 -13.79
N PRO A 18 -11.19 -8.66 -14.22
CA PRO A 18 -11.37 -9.83 -13.36
C PRO A 18 -10.56 -9.79 -12.07
N THR A 19 -9.47 -9.02 -12.04
CA THR A 19 -8.64 -8.76 -10.86
C THR A 19 -9.30 -7.84 -9.84
N GLY A 20 -10.38 -7.13 -10.20
CA GLY A 20 -11.06 -6.15 -9.35
C GLY A 20 -10.32 -4.84 -9.14
N ARG A 21 -9.09 -4.69 -9.69
CA ARG A 21 -8.20 -3.54 -9.44
C ARG A 21 -8.38 -2.39 -10.43
N SER A 22 -9.14 -2.60 -11.49
CA SER A 22 -9.39 -1.59 -12.53
C SER A 22 -10.71 -1.83 -13.25
N TRP A 23 -11.19 -0.79 -13.93
CA TRP A 23 -12.35 -0.87 -14.81
C TRP A 23 -12.16 0.05 -16.01
N ALA A 24 -12.82 -0.30 -17.11
CA ALA A 24 -12.76 0.44 -18.36
C ALA A 24 -14.16 0.90 -18.78
N ALA A 25 -14.25 2.11 -19.33
CA ALA A 25 -15.47 2.72 -19.85
C ALA A 25 -15.29 3.11 -21.32
N ALA A 26 -16.16 2.62 -22.19
CA ALA A 26 -16.23 3.07 -23.58
C ALA A 26 -17.11 4.33 -23.67
N THR A 27 -16.47 5.50 -23.69
CA THR A 27 -17.12 6.82 -23.71
C THR A 27 -17.16 7.40 -25.12
N THR A 28 -17.70 8.61 -25.26
CA THR A 28 -17.64 9.36 -26.54
C THR A 28 -16.27 9.87 -26.91
N GLU A 29 -15.39 10.05 -25.93
CA GLU A 29 -14.03 10.57 -26.15
C GLU A 29 -13.03 9.44 -26.40
N GLY A 30 -13.34 8.22 -25.96
CA GLY A 30 -12.48 7.04 -26.16
C GLY A 30 -12.75 5.97 -25.11
N VAL A 31 -11.75 5.15 -24.83
CA VAL A 31 -11.79 4.20 -23.72
C VAL A 31 -11.04 4.81 -22.54
N LEU A 32 -11.75 5.07 -21.46
CA LEU A 32 -11.15 5.52 -20.19
C LEU A 32 -10.85 4.29 -19.34
N ILE A 33 -9.63 4.20 -18.82
CA ILE A 33 -9.22 3.14 -17.90
C ILE A 33 -8.94 3.79 -16.56
N TYR A 34 -9.63 3.31 -15.54
CA TYR A 34 -9.43 3.72 -14.16
C TYR A 34 -8.88 2.53 -13.39
N SER A 35 -7.82 2.74 -12.62
CA SER A 35 -7.23 1.75 -11.73
C SER A 35 -7.09 2.33 -10.33
N ILE A 36 -7.05 1.46 -9.34
CA ILE A 36 -6.65 1.83 -7.99
C ILE A 36 -5.14 2.13 -8.03
N ASP A 37 -4.76 3.26 -7.46
CA ASP A 37 -3.36 3.57 -7.19
C ASP A 37 -2.92 2.84 -5.92
N GLU A 38 -2.04 1.85 -6.06
CA GLU A 38 -1.52 1.06 -4.93
C GLU A 38 -0.48 1.85 -4.10
N SER A 39 -0.01 3.00 -4.59
CA SER A 39 0.94 3.82 -3.84
C SER A 39 0.30 4.53 -2.64
N PHE A 40 -1.04 4.59 -2.58
CA PHE A 40 -1.78 5.24 -1.51
C PHE A 40 -2.95 4.39 -0.97
N VAL A 41 -2.66 3.15 -0.56
CA VAL A 41 -3.66 2.34 0.17
C VAL A 41 -3.67 2.72 1.65
N PHE A 42 -4.51 3.69 2.01
CA PHE A 42 -4.76 4.04 3.40
C PHE A 42 -5.77 3.06 4.00
N TYR A 43 -5.30 2.07 4.76
CA TYR A 43 -6.18 1.16 5.49
C TYR A 43 -6.68 1.84 6.77
N SER A 44 -7.94 2.31 6.76
CA SER A 44 -8.61 3.00 7.89
C SER A 44 -8.68 2.21 9.21
N THR A 45 -8.30 0.92 9.22
CA THR A 45 -8.28 0.05 10.41
C THR A 45 -6.87 -0.21 10.95
N ASP A 46 -5.82 0.22 10.25
CA ASP A 46 -4.43 -0.07 10.60
C ASP A 46 -3.70 1.13 11.24
N LEU A 47 -4.39 2.26 11.43
CA LEU A 47 -3.89 3.45 12.12
C LEU A 47 -4.52 3.50 13.52
N ASP A 48 -3.86 2.90 14.50
CA ASP A 48 -4.15 3.12 15.92
C ASP A 48 -3.42 4.39 16.39
N VAL A 49 -3.86 5.02 17.47
CA VAL A 49 -3.22 6.25 18.03
C VAL A 49 -1.73 6.03 18.34
N ASP A 50 -1.33 4.77 18.54
CA ASP A 50 0.04 4.36 18.87
C ASP A 50 0.94 4.09 17.65
N VAL A 51 0.47 4.34 16.42
CA VAL A 51 1.24 4.14 15.18
C VAL A 51 1.92 5.45 14.77
N THR A 52 3.08 5.74 15.38
CA THR A 52 3.89 6.94 15.06
C THR A 52 5.37 6.60 14.82
N PRO A 53 6.14 7.46 14.12
CA PRO A 53 7.59 7.28 13.95
C PRO A 53 8.34 7.16 15.28
N GLU A 54 7.91 7.89 16.30
CA GLU A 54 8.50 7.82 17.65
C GLU A 54 8.29 6.44 18.29
N ALA A 55 7.12 5.83 18.09
CA ALA A 55 6.84 4.48 18.58
C ALA A 55 7.69 3.41 17.87
N VAL A 56 8.04 3.63 16.60
CA VAL A 56 9.00 2.77 15.87
C VAL A 56 10.38 2.88 16.52
N ASP A 57 10.86 4.10 16.78
CA ASP A 57 12.17 4.33 17.37
C ASP A 57 12.26 3.78 18.79
N GLU A 58 11.23 3.96 19.61
CA GLU A 58 11.15 3.37 20.95
C GLU A 58 11.19 1.83 20.90
N ALA A 59 10.50 1.22 19.93
CA ALA A 59 10.52 -0.23 19.76
C ALA A 59 11.91 -0.75 19.35
N LEU A 60 12.64 0.01 18.51
CA LEU A 60 14.02 -0.30 18.15
C LEU A 60 14.97 -0.18 19.35
N GLU A 61 14.84 0.88 20.16
CA GLU A 61 15.63 1.07 21.38
C GLU A 61 15.40 -0.03 22.41
N LYS A 62 14.16 -0.54 22.50
CA LYS A 62 13.79 -1.67 23.39
C LYS A 62 14.15 -3.05 22.83
N TYR A 63 14.88 -3.14 21.71
CA TYR A 63 15.22 -4.39 21.03
C TYR A 63 13.99 -5.26 20.67
N GLN A 64 12.92 -4.63 20.17
CA GLN A 64 11.70 -5.31 19.74
C GLN A 64 11.53 -5.24 18.20
N PRO A 65 12.34 -5.99 17.43
CA PRO A 65 12.39 -5.87 15.98
C PRO A 65 11.07 -6.24 15.29
N GLN A 66 10.33 -7.23 15.80
CA GLN A 66 9.01 -7.58 15.22
C GLN A 66 8.01 -6.43 15.33
N ARG A 67 7.97 -5.79 16.50
CA ARG A 67 7.06 -4.67 16.77
C ARG A 67 7.43 -3.45 15.93
N ALA A 68 8.71 -3.10 15.91
CA ALA A 68 9.21 -1.97 15.12
C ALA A 68 8.91 -2.15 13.63
N LEU A 69 9.16 -3.35 13.08
CA LEU A 69 8.89 -3.65 11.68
C LEU A 69 7.39 -3.57 11.37
N LEU A 70 6.54 -4.14 12.22
CA LEU A 70 5.08 -4.06 12.04
C LEU A 70 4.59 -2.60 12.03
N LEU A 71 5.01 -1.80 13.01
CA LEU A 71 4.66 -0.37 13.09
C LEU A 71 5.14 0.41 11.86
N SER A 72 6.36 0.14 11.38
CA SER A 72 6.88 0.78 10.17
C SER A 72 6.07 0.42 8.91
N LEU A 73 5.59 -0.82 8.82
CA LEU A 73 4.73 -1.29 7.74
C LEU A 73 3.32 -0.71 7.83
N HIS A 74 2.82 -0.46 9.04
CA HIS A 74 1.56 0.26 9.25
C HIS A 74 1.65 1.73 8.81
N LEU A 75 2.77 2.41 9.10
CA LEU A 75 3.04 3.78 8.65
C LEU A 75 3.27 3.87 7.13
N ASN A 76 3.76 2.78 6.53
CA ASN A 76 4.07 2.68 5.11
C ASN A 76 5.14 3.67 4.61
N GLU A 77 6.06 4.10 5.49
CA GLU A 77 7.18 4.98 5.14
C GLU A 77 8.44 4.17 4.82
N ASP A 78 8.97 4.31 3.60
CA ASP A 78 10.14 3.55 3.12
C ASP A 78 11.38 3.72 4.01
N SER A 79 11.64 4.94 4.48
CA SER A 79 12.77 5.27 5.33
C SER A 79 12.74 4.47 6.65
N LEU A 80 11.56 4.39 7.29
CA LEU A 80 11.36 3.68 8.54
C LEU A 80 11.37 2.16 8.35
N ILE A 81 10.77 1.67 7.28
CA ILE A 81 10.78 0.23 6.95
C ILE A 81 12.22 -0.25 6.75
N LYS A 82 13.01 0.48 5.94
CA LYS A 82 14.42 0.17 5.70
C LYS A 82 15.24 0.25 6.99
N LYS A 83 15.03 1.29 7.81
CA LYS A 83 15.67 1.42 9.13
C LYS A 83 15.40 0.19 10.01
N CYS A 84 14.15 -0.26 10.07
CA CYS A 84 13.78 -1.46 10.83
C CYS A 84 14.44 -2.71 10.28
N ILE A 85 14.42 -2.92 8.96
CA ILE A 85 15.08 -4.07 8.30
C ILE A 85 16.57 -4.14 8.68
N PHE A 86 17.30 -3.04 8.56
CA PHE A 86 18.73 -3.00 8.86
C PHE A 86 19.07 -3.13 10.35
N SER A 87 18.10 -2.83 11.23
CA SER A 87 18.29 -3.00 12.68
C SER A 87 18.22 -4.47 13.15
N VAL A 88 17.62 -5.36 12.34
CA VAL A 88 17.42 -6.77 12.74
C VAL A 88 18.77 -7.52 12.70
N LYS A 89 19.11 -8.16 13.82
CA LYS A 89 20.32 -8.98 13.90
C LYS A 89 20.15 -10.26 13.07
N PRO A 90 21.21 -10.79 12.43
CA PRO A 90 21.13 -12.00 11.61
C PRO A 90 20.51 -13.21 12.32
N LEU A 91 20.73 -13.33 13.63
CA LEU A 91 20.19 -14.42 14.45
C LEU A 91 18.66 -14.35 14.61
N ASP A 92 18.09 -13.16 14.56
CA ASP A 92 16.66 -12.92 14.80
C ASP A 92 15.83 -12.96 13.50
N ILE A 93 16.48 -12.93 12.34
CA ILE A 93 15.82 -12.90 11.01
C ILE A 93 14.76 -14.02 10.87
N PRO A 94 15.05 -15.30 11.18
CA PRO A 94 14.06 -16.37 11.00
C PRO A 94 12.81 -16.19 11.87
N ALA A 95 12.99 -15.66 13.08
CA ALA A 95 11.88 -15.41 14.01
C ALA A 95 11.04 -14.22 13.55
N VAL A 96 11.68 -13.14 13.11
CA VAL A 96 11.00 -11.93 12.61
C VAL A 96 10.22 -12.26 11.34
N SER A 97 10.85 -12.91 10.35
CA SER A 97 10.21 -13.25 9.07
C SER A 97 8.99 -14.16 9.25
N SER A 98 9.07 -15.14 10.14
CA SER A 98 7.96 -16.07 10.42
C SER A 98 6.79 -15.41 11.16
N SER A 99 7.03 -14.32 11.89
CA SER A 99 6.01 -13.60 12.65
C SER A 99 5.20 -12.61 11.82
N MET A 100 5.60 -12.37 10.56
CA MET A 100 5.00 -11.33 9.75
C MET A 100 3.64 -11.74 9.17
N PRO A 101 2.58 -10.92 9.36
CA PRO A 101 1.31 -11.17 8.71
C PRO A 101 1.43 -11.14 7.19
N ILE A 102 0.79 -12.10 6.53
CA ILE A 102 0.82 -12.28 5.06
C ILE A 102 0.41 -10.99 4.32
N LYS A 103 -0.48 -10.18 4.91
CA LYS A 103 -0.93 -8.90 4.33
C LYS A 103 0.20 -7.90 4.05
N TYR A 104 1.30 -7.94 4.81
CA TYR A 104 2.44 -7.03 4.62
C TYR A 104 3.57 -7.64 3.79
N LEU A 105 3.45 -8.90 3.39
CA LEU A 105 4.55 -9.61 2.73
C LEU A 105 4.91 -8.98 1.38
N GLN A 106 3.91 -8.57 0.60
CA GLN A 106 4.15 -7.87 -0.68
C GLN A 106 4.97 -6.60 -0.46
N ARG A 107 4.54 -5.76 0.48
CA ARG A 107 5.20 -4.49 0.78
C ARG A 107 6.62 -4.68 1.31
N LEU A 108 6.83 -5.70 2.13
CA LEU A 108 8.16 -6.08 2.62
C LEU A 108 9.09 -6.49 1.47
N ILE A 109 8.58 -7.27 0.51
CA ILE A 109 9.36 -7.70 -0.68
C ILE A 109 9.73 -6.50 -1.55
N GLU A 110 8.80 -5.57 -1.76
CA GLU A 110 9.06 -4.31 -2.49
C GLU A 110 10.18 -3.51 -1.80
N ALA A 111 10.11 -3.38 -0.48
CA ALA A 111 11.15 -2.69 0.30
C ALA A 111 12.53 -3.36 0.26
N PHE A 112 12.60 -4.67 -0.06
CA PHE A 112 13.87 -5.37 -0.29
C PHE A 112 14.39 -5.22 -1.74
N ALA A 113 13.50 -5.00 -2.69
CA ALA A 113 13.85 -4.90 -4.11
C ALA A 113 14.45 -3.53 -4.47
N ASP A 114 14.05 -2.48 -3.75
CA ASP A 114 14.52 -1.09 -3.90
C ASP A 114 15.73 -0.75 -3.02
#